data_AF-K2LIA9-F1
#
_entry.id   AF-K2LIA9-F1
#
_cell.length_a   1.000
_cell.length_b   1.000
_cell.length_c   1.000
_cell.angle_alpha   90.00
_cell.angle_beta   90.00
_cell.angle_gamma   90.00
#
_symmetry.space_group_name_H-M   'P 1'
#
loop_
_entity.id
_entity.type
_entity.pdbx_description
1 polymer ?
#
loop_
_entity_poly.entity_id
_entity_poly.type
_entity_poly.pdbx_seq_one_letter_code
_entity_poly.pdbx_strand_id
1 'polypeptide(L)'
;MWSLVTGVSDDGANWQLAGSTWEAQVVVEPRRWIGLAFEARDPATGRKASYDIDTDLYDIRDAYRDFAEAIEDDIIAFLGDLRDGRVLRKVGGSGFVVLVPAGDGFTRITKGWVLTTSERSEGLRAGEEYVPIG
;
A
#
# COMPACT_ATOMS: atom_id res chain seq x y z
N MET A 1 -10.18 9.76 -10.20
CA MET A 1 -9.11 10.65 -10.73
C MET A 1 -8.17 10.91 -9.58
N TRP A 2 -6.90 10.53 -9.69
CA TRP A 2 -5.92 10.73 -8.61
C TRP A 2 -5.35 12.14 -8.67
N SER A 3 -5.06 12.73 -7.52
CA SER A 3 -4.20 13.91 -7.47
C SER A 3 -2.76 13.49 -7.22
N LEU A 4 -1.83 14.07 -7.97
CA LEU A 4 -0.40 13.86 -7.80
C LEU A 4 0.26 15.17 -7.32
N VAL A 5 1.01 15.11 -6.23
CA VAL A 5 1.92 16.18 -5.80
C VAL A 5 3.34 15.61 -5.83
N THR A 6 4.27 16.33 -6.47
CA THR A 6 5.65 15.87 -6.64
C THR A 6 6.65 16.86 -6.06
N GLY A 7 7.62 16.37 -5.29
CA GLY A 7 8.86 17.05 -4.98
C GLY A 7 10.04 16.23 -5.49
N VAL A 8 10.78 16.75 -6.47
CA VAL A 8 11.95 16.09 -7.04
C VAL A 8 13.18 16.97 -6.81
N SER A 9 14.27 16.38 -6.32
CA SER A 9 15.59 16.98 -6.20
C SER A 9 16.66 16.04 -6.77
N ASP A 10 17.90 16.52 -6.83
CA ASP A 10 19.03 15.69 -7.28
C ASP A 10 19.32 14.50 -6.33
N ASP A 11 18.86 14.59 -5.08
CA ASP A 11 19.11 13.60 -4.02
C ASP A 11 17.95 12.63 -3.78
N GLY A 12 16.81 12.83 -4.46
CA GLY A 12 15.66 11.95 -4.31
C GLY A 12 14.36 12.54 -4.87
N ALA A 13 13.30 11.75 -4.76
CA ALA A 13 11.99 12.11 -5.23
C ALA A 13 10.91 11.66 -4.24
N ASN A 14 9.87 12.48 -4.11
CA ASN A 14 8.71 12.23 -3.28
C ASN A 14 7.45 12.48 -4.11
N TRP A 15 6.58 11.49 -4.16
CA TRP A 15 5.29 11.55 -4.82
C TRP A 15 4.19 11.29 -3.79
N GLN A 16 3.22 12.19 -3.73
CA GLN A 16 1.99 11.98 -2.98
C GLN A 16 0.84 11.75 -3.95
N LEU A 17 0.17 10.61 -3.77
CA LEU A 17 -0.97 10.15 -4.53
C LEU A 17 -2.18 10.12 -3.60
N ALA A 18 -3.35 10.52 -4.08
CA ALA A 18 -4.57 10.41 -3.30
C ALA A 18 -5.78 10.04 -4.16
N GLY A 19 -6.63 9.18 -3.57
CA GLY A 19 -7.99 8.90 -4.00
C GLY A 19 -9.01 9.53 -3.06
N SER A 20 -10.29 9.22 -3.25
CA SER A 20 -11.35 9.73 -2.39
C SER A 20 -11.35 9.14 -0.98
N THR A 21 -10.77 7.95 -0.82
CA THR A 21 -10.75 7.18 0.42
C THR A 21 -9.36 6.67 0.80
N TRP A 22 -8.30 7.12 0.13
CA TRP A 22 -6.93 6.71 0.42
C TRP A 22 -5.89 7.76 0.03
N GLU A 23 -4.71 7.63 0.63
CA GLU A 23 -3.50 8.37 0.28
C GLU A 23 -2.30 7.43 0.24
N ALA A 24 -1.34 7.71 -0.63
CA ALA A 24 -0.06 7.01 -0.69
C ALA A 24 1.07 8.02 -0.84
N GLN A 25 2.17 7.77 -0.15
CA GLN A 25 3.41 8.51 -0.32
C GLN A 25 4.48 7.54 -0.81
N VAL A 26 5.08 7.84 -1.95
CA VAL A 26 6.27 7.14 -2.47
C VAL A 26 7.45 8.05 -2.27
N VAL A 27 8.52 7.52 -1.69
CA VAL A 27 9.78 8.24 -1.56
C VAL A 27 10.90 7.35 -2.09
N VAL A 28 11.74 7.97 -2.90
CA VAL A 28 12.93 7.36 -3.47
C VAL A 28 14.12 8.23 -3.10
N GLU A 29 15.00 7.70 -2.26
CA GLU A 29 16.32 8.23 -1.96
C GLU A 29 17.33 7.21 -2.53
N PRO A 30 17.85 7.40 -3.76
CA PRO A 30 18.56 6.37 -4.56
C PRO A 30 19.77 5.69 -3.91
N ARG A 31 20.23 6.22 -2.78
CA ARG A 31 21.40 5.76 -2.02
C ARG A 31 21.07 5.56 -0.54
N ARG A 32 19.80 5.42 -0.19
CA ARG A 32 19.44 5.31 1.23
C ARG A 32 18.19 4.50 1.46
N TRP A 33 17.14 4.74 0.68
CA TRP A 33 15.84 4.22 1.01
C TRP A 33 14.89 4.32 -0.19
N ILE A 34 14.05 3.31 -0.36
CA ILE A 34 12.85 3.41 -1.19
C ILE A 34 11.69 2.88 -0.36
N GLY A 35 10.55 3.56 -0.43
CA GLY A 35 9.36 3.10 0.25
C GLY A 35 8.08 3.73 -0.23
N LEU A 36 7.00 3.02 0.06
CA LEU A 36 5.62 3.43 -0.11
C LEU A 36 4.93 3.30 1.24
N ALA A 37 4.32 4.38 1.70
CA ALA A 37 3.39 4.39 2.82
C ALA A 37 1.98 4.64 2.29
N PHE A 38 1.07 3.69 2.49
CA PHE A 38 -0.31 3.77 2.03
C PHE A 38 -1.26 3.79 3.21
N GLU A 39 -2.27 4.66 3.17
CA GLU A 39 -3.35 4.69 4.13
C GLU A 39 -4.70 4.70 3.41
N ALA A 40 -5.56 3.78 3.81
CA ALA A 40 -6.95 3.69 3.40
C ALA A 40 -7.86 4.10 4.56
N ARG A 41 -8.98 4.75 4.26
CA ARG A 41 -10.01 5.16 5.23
C ARG A 41 -11.39 4.65 4.82
N ASP A 42 -12.11 4.09 5.79
CA ASP A 42 -13.52 3.78 5.63
C ASP A 42 -14.36 5.08 5.60
N PRO A 43 -15.05 5.41 4.50
CA PRO A 43 -15.91 6.60 4.43
C PRO A 43 -17.09 6.55 5.42
N ALA A 44 -17.54 5.37 5.83
CA ALA A 44 -18.70 5.24 6.73
C ALA A 44 -18.31 5.41 8.20
N THR A 45 -17.15 4.90 8.61
CA THR A 45 -16.75 4.84 10.02
C THR A 45 -15.53 5.69 10.36
N GLY A 46 -14.78 6.17 9.35
CA GLY A 46 -13.53 6.89 9.52
C GLY A 46 -12.35 6.01 9.97
N ARG A 47 -12.55 4.69 10.13
CA ARG A 47 -11.48 3.75 10.47
C ARG A 47 -10.43 3.70 9.36
N LYS A 48 -9.19 3.43 9.73
CA LYS A 48 -8.05 3.44 8.82
C LYS A 48 -7.40 2.06 8.73
N ALA A 49 -6.72 1.76 7.63
CA ALA A 49 -5.78 0.66 7.48
C ALA A 49 -4.55 1.21 6.77
N SER A 50 -3.35 0.87 7.27
CA SER A 50 -2.09 1.29 6.65
C SER A 50 -1.36 0.10 6.04
N TYR A 51 -0.61 0.34 4.97
CA TYR A 51 0.26 -0.66 4.37
C TYR A 51 1.53 0.01 3.90
N ASP A 52 2.66 -0.50 4.38
CA ASP A 52 3.96 0.05 4.07
C ASP A 52 4.78 -1.02 3.33
N ILE A 53 5.41 -0.63 2.23
CA ILE A 53 6.35 -1.44 1.45
C ILE A 53 7.63 -0.61 1.38
N ASP A 54 8.70 -1.03 2.04
CA ASP A 54 9.94 -0.27 2.04
C ASP A 54 11.17 -1.17 2.18
N THR A 55 12.36 -0.57 2.05
CA THR A 55 13.63 -1.28 2.25
C THR A 55 14.02 -1.40 3.73
N ASP A 56 13.07 -1.24 4.66
CA ASP A 56 13.26 -1.21 6.10
C ASP A 56 14.41 -0.24 6.50
N LEU A 57 15.19 -0.62 7.52
CA LEU A 57 16.36 0.11 8.01
C LEU A 57 17.62 -0.16 7.17
N TYR A 58 17.52 -0.86 6.04
CA TYR A 58 18.68 -1.21 5.22
C TYR A 58 19.09 -0.06 4.32
N ASP A 59 20.38 0.23 4.32
CA ASP A 59 20.99 1.20 3.44
C ASP A 59 21.28 0.58 2.07
N ILE A 60 20.59 1.07 1.04
CA ILE A 60 20.59 0.48 -0.31
C ILE A 60 21.83 0.78 -1.17
N ARG A 61 22.89 1.40 -0.61
CA ARG A 61 24.10 1.77 -1.38
C ARG A 61 24.87 0.59 -1.97
N ASP A 62 24.89 -0.55 -1.28
CA ASP A 62 25.76 -1.70 -1.60
C ASP A 62 24.97 -3.02 -1.73
N ALA A 63 25.17 -3.97 -0.80
CA ALA A 63 24.70 -5.37 -0.85
C ALA A 63 23.17 -5.56 -0.89
N TYR A 64 22.41 -4.48 -0.85
CA TYR A 64 20.95 -4.46 -0.83
C TYR A 64 20.34 -3.88 -2.11
N ARG A 65 21.13 -3.69 -3.18
CA ARG A 65 20.62 -3.21 -4.48
C ARG A 65 19.54 -4.13 -5.05
N ASP A 66 19.80 -5.43 -5.13
CA ASP A 66 18.83 -6.41 -5.66
C ASP A 66 17.55 -6.44 -4.81
N PHE A 67 17.67 -6.21 -3.51
CA PHE A 67 16.52 -6.07 -2.61
C PHE A 67 15.75 -4.77 -2.87
N ALA A 68 16.44 -3.66 -3.10
CA ALA A 68 15.83 -2.38 -3.45
C ALA A 68 15.08 -2.47 -4.79
N GLU A 69 15.62 -3.18 -5.78
CA GLU A 69 14.94 -3.44 -7.06
C GLU A 69 13.66 -4.27 -6.84
N ALA A 70 13.69 -5.29 -5.98
CA ALA A 70 12.49 -6.06 -5.64
C ALA A 70 11.42 -5.20 -4.93
N ILE A 71 11.84 -4.30 -4.02
CA ILE A 71 10.92 -3.36 -3.36
C ILE A 71 10.34 -2.35 -4.37
N GLU A 72 11.15 -1.87 -5.33
CA GLU A 72 10.66 -1.02 -6.42
C GLU A 72 9.58 -1.73 -7.25
N ASP A 73 9.84 -2.98 -7.64
CA ASP A 73 8.87 -3.81 -8.37
C ASP A 73 7.57 -4.03 -7.56
N ASP A 74 7.67 -4.30 -6.26
CA ASP A 74 6.50 -4.46 -5.38
C ASP A 74 5.69 -3.15 -5.26
N ILE A 75 6.35 -1.99 -5.16
CA ILE A 75 5.70 -0.68 -5.16
C ILE A 75 4.97 -0.43 -6.49
N ILE A 76 5.63 -0.70 -7.63
CA ILE A 76 5.04 -0.53 -8.96
C ILE A 76 3.83 -1.46 -9.13
N ALA A 77 3.94 -2.71 -8.71
CA ALA A 77 2.86 -3.69 -8.76
C ALA A 77 1.67 -3.23 -7.91
N PHE A 78 1.90 -2.80 -6.67
CA PHE A 78 0.86 -2.28 -5.79
C PHE A 78 0.14 -1.06 -6.40
N LEU A 79 0.88 -0.09 -6.92
CA LEU A 79 0.30 1.09 -7.56
C LEU A 79 -0.48 0.75 -8.84
N GLY A 80 0.01 -0.24 -9.61
CA GLY A 80 -0.71 -0.79 -10.76
C GLY A 80 -2.04 -1.42 -10.36
N ASP A 81 -2.04 -2.25 -9.33
CA ASP A 81 -3.24 -2.89 -8.78
C ASP A 81 -4.24 -1.87 -8.24
N LEU A 82 -3.74 -0.83 -7.56
CA LEU A 82 -4.54 0.28 -7.07
C LEU A 82 -5.20 1.05 -8.22
N ARG A 83 -4.45 1.33 -9.30
CA ARG A 83 -4.95 2.01 -10.50
C ARG A 83 -6.02 1.20 -11.20
N ASP A 84 -5.85 -0.11 -11.25
CA ASP A 84 -6.74 -1.03 -11.95
C ASP A 84 -7.96 -1.43 -11.07
N GLY A 85 -8.08 -0.88 -9.86
CA GLY A 85 -9.18 -1.16 -8.94
C GLY A 85 -9.15 -2.56 -8.31
N ARG A 86 -7.97 -3.21 -8.29
CA ARG A 86 -7.75 -4.55 -7.74
C ARG A 86 -7.45 -4.56 -6.24
N VAL A 87 -7.10 -3.40 -5.66
CA VAL A 87 -7.04 -3.21 -4.21
C VAL A 87 -8.47 -3.01 -3.67
N LEU A 88 -8.91 -3.91 -2.80
CA LEU A 88 -10.29 -3.96 -2.33
C LEU A 88 -10.41 -3.54 -0.87
N ARG A 89 -11.56 -3.02 -0.48
CA ARG A 89 -11.96 -2.87 0.92
C ARG A 89 -13.19 -3.70 1.22
N LYS A 90 -13.26 -4.26 2.43
CA LYS A 90 -14.48 -4.92 2.92
C LYS A 90 -15.57 -3.88 3.16
N VAL A 91 -16.80 -4.20 2.76
CA VAL A 91 -17.99 -3.40 3.04
C VAL A 91 -18.64 -3.89 4.34
N GLY A 92 -18.87 -2.96 5.27
CA GLY A 92 -19.56 -3.24 6.54
C GLY A 92 -18.79 -4.16 7.49
N GLY A 93 -19.45 -4.52 8.60
CA GLY A 93 -18.87 -5.33 9.67
C GLY A 93 -18.10 -4.54 10.73
N SER A 94 -17.47 -5.26 11.65
CA SER A 94 -16.86 -4.68 12.86
C SER A 94 -15.47 -4.06 12.64
N GLY A 95 -14.85 -4.22 11.47
CA GLY A 95 -13.49 -3.76 11.20
C GLY A 95 -13.31 -3.26 9.76
N PHE A 96 -12.28 -2.44 9.56
CA PHE A 96 -11.87 -2.00 8.23
C PHE A 96 -10.76 -2.91 7.73
N VAL A 97 -11.01 -3.56 6.60
CA VAL A 97 -10.11 -4.55 5.99
C VAL A 97 -9.81 -4.10 4.58
N VAL A 98 -8.54 -4.06 4.23
CA VAL A 98 -8.06 -3.85 2.86
C VAL A 98 -7.44 -5.15 2.36
N LEU A 99 -7.71 -5.51 1.10
CA LEU A 99 -7.12 -6.65 0.42
C LEU A 99 -6.25 -6.15 -0.72
N VAL A 100 -4.99 -6.56 -0.72
CA VAL A 100 -4.01 -6.26 -1.76
C VAL A 100 -3.70 -7.57 -2.49
N PRO A 101 -3.77 -7.65 -3.83
CA PRO A 101 -3.37 -8.86 -4.53
C PRO A 101 -1.92 -9.26 -4.22
N ALA A 102 -1.68 -10.56 -4.02
CA ALA A 102 -0.36 -11.09 -3.73
C ALA A 102 -0.24 -12.53 -4.26
N GLY A 103 0.48 -12.69 -5.38
CA GLY A 103 0.59 -13.96 -6.08
C GLY A 103 -0.77 -14.46 -6.58
N ASP A 104 -1.18 -15.65 -6.10
CA ASP A 104 -2.45 -16.31 -6.40
C ASP A 104 -3.59 -15.94 -5.43
N GLY A 105 -3.31 -15.10 -4.43
CA GLY A 105 -4.26 -14.70 -3.41
C GLY A 105 -4.21 -13.22 -3.07
N PHE A 106 -4.45 -12.92 -1.79
CA PHE A 106 -4.48 -11.57 -1.27
C PHE A 106 -3.70 -11.47 0.04
N THR A 107 -3.01 -10.35 0.23
CA THR A 107 -2.60 -9.88 1.54
C THR A 107 -3.76 -9.13 2.17
N ARG A 108 -4.27 -9.64 3.29
CA ARG A 108 -5.34 -9.04 4.10
C ARG A 108 -4.74 -8.10 5.13
N ILE A 109 -5.09 -6.84 5.04
CA ILE A 109 -4.58 -5.76 5.87
C ILE A 109 -5.68 -5.32 6.81
N THR A 110 -5.42 -5.45 8.10
CA THR A 110 -6.35 -5.03 9.15
C THR A 110 -5.64 -4.14 10.14
N LYS A 111 -6.25 -3.02 10.49
CA LYS A 111 -5.79 -2.24 11.63
C LYS A 111 -6.27 -2.90 12.92
N GLY A 112 -5.33 -3.42 13.70
CA GLY A 112 -5.54 -3.73 15.11
C GLY A 112 -5.62 -2.44 15.95
N TRP A 113 -5.89 -2.56 17.24
CA TRP A 113 -6.03 -1.40 18.14
C TRP A 113 -4.73 -0.57 18.25
N VAL A 114 -3.57 -1.19 18.01
CA VAL A 114 -2.24 -0.59 18.19
C VAL A 114 -1.37 -0.70 16.93
N LEU A 115 -1.47 -1.78 16.15
CA LEU A 115 -0.65 -2.07 14.98
C LEU A 115 -1.50 -2.53 13.80
N THR A 116 -1.04 -2.28 12.58
CA THR A 116 -1.58 -2.91 11.38
C THR A 116 -0.98 -4.31 11.22
N THR A 117 -1.82 -5.30 10.96
CA THR A 117 -1.42 -6.68 10.68
C THR A 117 -1.74 -7.04 9.24
N SER A 118 -0.83 -7.72 8.58
CA SER A 118 -1.02 -8.34 7.26
C SER A 118 -1.05 -9.87 7.40
N GLU A 119 -1.99 -10.52 6.72
CA GLU A 119 -2.10 -11.98 6.68
C GLU A 119 -2.35 -12.43 5.23
N ARG A 120 -1.65 -13.47 4.77
CA ARG A 120 -1.93 -14.05 3.45
C ARG A 120 -3.26 -14.80 3.47
N SER A 121 -4.08 -14.57 2.46
CA SER A 121 -5.39 -15.19 2.29
C SER A 121 -5.50 -15.75 0.88
N GLU A 122 -5.91 -17.01 0.76
CA GLU A 122 -6.08 -17.69 -0.54
C GLU A 122 -7.29 -17.20 -1.34
N GLY A 123 -8.14 -16.35 -0.76
CA GLY A 123 -9.29 -15.82 -1.47
C GLY A 123 -10.21 -14.95 -0.63
N LEU A 124 -11.22 -14.38 -1.28
CA LEU A 124 -12.27 -13.63 -0.62
C LEU A 124 -13.09 -14.54 0.30
N ARG A 125 -13.42 -14.05 1.50
CA ARG A 125 -14.26 -14.81 2.43
C ARG A 125 -15.70 -14.85 1.93
N ALA A 126 -16.28 -16.05 1.86
CA ALA A 126 -17.66 -16.26 1.44
C ALA A 126 -18.64 -15.48 2.34
N GLY A 127 -19.62 -14.81 1.72
CA GLY A 127 -20.61 -13.99 2.43
C GLY A 127 -20.11 -12.61 2.86
N GLU A 128 -18.86 -12.24 2.57
CA GLU A 128 -18.36 -10.87 2.73
C GLU A 128 -18.40 -10.13 1.40
N GLU A 129 -18.79 -8.86 1.44
CA GLU A 129 -18.78 -7.97 0.27
C GLU A 129 -17.50 -7.13 0.26
N TYR A 130 -16.91 -7.01 -0.93
CA TYR A 130 -15.69 -6.26 -1.16
C TYR A 130 -15.87 -5.35 -2.38
N VAL A 131 -15.38 -4.11 -2.26
CA VAL A 131 -15.43 -3.13 -3.35
C VAL A 131 -14.03 -2.54 -3.57
N PRO A 132 -13.69 -2.09 -4.79
CA PRO A 132 -12.45 -1.35 -5.02
C PRO A 132 -12.33 -0.15 -4.08
N ILE A 133 -11.10 0.13 -3.64
CA ILE A 133 -10.84 1.35 -2.91
C ILE A 133 -10.81 2.54 -3.89
N GLY A 134 -11.53 3.61 -3.55
CA GLY A 134 -11.78 4.77 -4.43
C GLY A 134 -11.01 6.01 -4.06
#